data_AF-A0A536FYQ0-F1
#
_entry.id   AF-A0A536FYQ0-F1
#
_cell.length_a   1.000
_cell.length_b   1.000
_cell.length_c   1.000
_cell.angle_alpha   90.00
_cell.angle_beta   90.00
_cell.angle_gamma   90.00
#
_symmetry.space_group_name_H-M   'P 1'
#
loop_
_entity.id
_entity.type
_entity.pdbx_description
1 polymer ?
#
loop_
_entity_poly.entity_id
_entity_poly.type
_entity_poly.pdbx_seq_one_letter_code
_entity_poly.pdbx_strand_id
1 'polypeptide(L)'
;MNAEFNWWLLIVGLVIGAGLVWLILADGARREVDITTRERAGEVRWIGTELRRVGRRISDEEVEDVLELHASYLGAPPPDDPLADEVGDEWAKPAAVPRPLGPATDQPSGAPDQAATPARLRPPSADVSRSR
;
A
#
# COMPACT_ATOMS: atom_id res chain seq x y z
N MET A 1 34.83 12.24 39.71
CA MET A 1 35.13 11.72 38.35
C MET A 1 35.76 12.84 37.52
N ASN A 2 36.67 12.51 36.60
CA ASN A 2 37.35 13.50 35.75
C ASN A 2 36.37 14.12 34.75
N ALA A 3 36.13 15.44 34.85
CA ALA A 3 35.19 16.16 33.99
C ALA A 3 35.57 16.06 32.49
N GLU A 4 36.86 16.03 32.21
CA GLU A 4 37.42 15.85 30.87
C GLU A 4 37.04 14.50 30.25
N PHE A 5 37.08 13.43 31.04
CA PHE A 5 36.64 12.10 30.60
C PHE A 5 35.13 12.09 30.29
N ASN A 6 34.32 12.75 31.11
CA ASN A 6 32.87 12.85 30.88
C ASN A 6 32.55 13.62 29.59
N TRP A 7 33.25 14.72 29.34
CA TRP A 7 33.12 15.48 28.08
C TRP A 7 33.48 14.63 26.86
N TRP A 8 34.54 13.84 26.98
CA TRP A 8 34.99 12.96 25.91
C TRP A 8 33.94 11.88 25.57
N LEU A 9 33.29 11.30 26.59
CA LEU A 9 32.22 10.33 26.41
C LEU A 9 31.00 10.95 25.70
N LEU A 10 30.65 12.21 25.97
CA LEU A 10 29.56 12.87 25.27
C LEU A 10 29.84 13.01 23.76
N ILE A 11 31.07 13.39 23.41
CA ILE A 11 31.46 13.50 22.00
C ILE A 11 31.40 12.14 21.31
N VAL A 12 31.98 11.11 21.93
CA VAL A 12 31.99 9.77 21.32
C VAL A 12 30.60 9.19 21.21
N GLY A 13 29.77 9.34 22.24
CA GLY A 13 28.37 8.93 22.20
C GLY A 13 27.62 9.64 21.07
N LEU A 14 27.85 10.95 20.89
CA LEU A 14 27.22 11.72 19.83
C LEU A 14 27.66 11.25 18.44
N VAL A 15 28.96 11.04 18.22
CA VAL A 15 29.49 10.61 16.92
C VAL A 15 29.01 9.20 16.58
N ILE A 16 29.06 8.27 17.53
CA ILE A 16 28.56 6.90 17.33
C ILE A 16 27.05 6.93 17.07
N GLY A 17 26.30 7.71 17.85
CA GLY A 17 24.85 7.85 17.68
C GLY A 17 24.48 8.43 16.32
N ALA A 18 25.09 9.54 15.94
CA ALA A 18 24.87 10.17 14.63
C ALA A 18 25.29 9.23 13.48
N GLY A 19 26.41 8.51 13.64
CA GLY A 19 26.86 7.51 12.66
C GLY A 19 25.89 6.36 12.50
N LEU A 20 25.31 5.84 13.59
CA LEU A 20 24.29 4.79 13.53
C LEU A 20 23.01 5.28 12.85
N VAL A 21 22.51 6.46 13.24
CA VAL A 21 21.30 7.04 12.62
C VAL A 21 21.52 7.24 11.13
N TRP A 22 22.67 7.80 10.75
CA TRP A 22 23.05 7.97 9.35
C TRP A 22 23.11 6.63 8.60
N LEU A 23 23.73 5.60 9.20
CA LEU A 23 23.81 4.27 8.59
C LEU A 23 22.42 3.66 8.36
N ILE A 24 21.52 3.79 9.33
CA ILE A 24 20.14 3.28 9.21
C ILE A 24 19.37 4.01 8.11
N LEU A 25 19.50 5.34 8.03
CA LEU A 25 18.85 6.12 6.98
C LEU A 25 19.42 5.80 5.59
N ALA A 26 20.74 5.65 5.47
CA ALA A 26 21.40 5.29 4.23
C ALA A 26 21.05 3.87 3.77
N ASP A 27 21.01 2.89 4.68
CA ASP A 27 20.58 1.52 4.38
C ASP A 27 19.10 1.46 3.98
N GLY A 28 18.23 2.22 4.67
CA GLY A 28 16.82 2.34 4.33
C GLY A 28 16.60 2.92 2.94
N ALA A 29 17.25 4.03 2.61
CA ALA A 29 17.16 4.65 1.29
C ALA A 29 17.61 3.70 0.18
N ARG A 30 18.68 2.92 0.42
CA ARG A 30 19.18 1.95 -0.56
C ARG A 30 18.23 0.76 -0.73
N ARG A 31 17.70 0.22 0.37
CA ARG A 31 16.72 -0.87 0.34
C ARG A 31 15.47 -0.45 -0.39
N GLU A 32 14.98 0.78 -0.17
CA GLU A 32 13.79 1.29 -0.86
C GLU A 32 14.00 1.34 -2.38
N VAL A 33 15.16 1.81 -2.85
CA VAL A 33 15.52 1.82 -4.28
C VAL A 33 15.60 0.41 -4.86
N ASP A 34 16.17 -0.55 -4.12
CA ASP A 34 16.30 -1.94 -4.57
C ASP A 34 14.94 -2.67 -4.56
N ILE A 35 14.08 -2.38 -3.58
CA ILE A 35 12.73 -2.94 -3.46
C ILE A 35 11.85 -2.40 -4.57
N THR A 36 11.80 -1.07 -4.74
CA THR A 36 11.02 -0.42 -5.80
C THR A 36 11.38 -0.95 -7.19
N THR A 37 12.66 -1.23 -7.46
CA THR A 37 13.09 -1.81 -8.74
C THR A 37 12.57 -3.25 -8.95
N ARG A 38 12.62 -4.11 -7.92
CA ARG A 38 12.11 -5.50 -8.06
C ARG A 38 10.60 -5.56 -8.11
N GLU A 39 9.92 -4.74 -7.32
CA GLU A 39 8.46 -4.67 -7.29
C GLU A 39 7.91 -4.11 -8.60
N ARG A 40 8.57 -3.09 -9.17
CA ARG A 40 8.24 -2.53 -10.49
C ARG A 40 8.19 -3.59 -11.59
N ALA A 41 9.19 -4.49 -11.66
CA ALA A 41 9.17 -5.58 -12.65
C ALA A 41 8.03 -6.59 -12.42
N GLY A 42 7.57 -6.74 -11.18
CA GLY A 42 6.38 -7.54 -10.84
C GLY A 42 5.09 -6.86 -11.27
N GLU A 43 4.95 -5.57 -10.99
CA GLU A 43 3.80 -4.74 -11.36
C GLU A 43 3.63 -4.66 -12.88
N VAL A 44 4.71 -4.37 -13.62
CA VAL A 44 4.70 -4.33 -15.09
C VAL A 44 4.10 -5.62 -15.66
N ARG A 45 4.61 -6.77 -15.21
CA ARG A 45 4.13 -8.08 -15.66
C ARG A 45 2.68 -8.33 -15.27
N TRP A 46 2.28 -7.95 -14.06
CA TRP A 46 0.89 -8.13 -13.58
C TRP A 46 -0.08 -7.28 -14.40
N ILE A 47 0.19 -5.99 -14.57
CA ILE A 47 -0.65 -5.05 -15.33
C ILE A 47 -0.71 -5.46 -16.81
N GLY A 48 0.44 -5.78 -17.43
CA GLY A 48 0.47 -6.25 -18.81
C GLY A 48 -0.35 -7.51 -19.01
N THR A 49 -0.27 -8.47 -18.08
CA THR A 49 -1.08 -9.70 -18.11
C THR A 49 -2.58 -9.38 -18.00
N GLU A 50 -2.95 -8.48 -17.10
CA GLU A 50 -4.35 -8.10 -16.87
C GLU A 50 -4.95 -7.32 -18.04
N LEU A 51 -4.18 -6.41 -18.64
CA LEU A 51 -4.58 -5.67 -19.84
C LEU A 51 -4.73 -6.60 -21.05
N ARG A 52 -3.83 -7.58 -21.20
CA ARG A 52 -3.96 -8.62 -22.24
C ARG A 52 -5.19 -9.51 -22.02
N ARG A 53 -5.55 -9.79 -20.76
CA ARG A 53 -6.77 -10.55 -20.40
C ARG A 53 -8.05 -9.88 -20.88
N VAL A 54 -8.11 -8.54 -20.86
CA VAL A 54 -9.24 -7.75 -21.38
C VAL A 54 -9.11 -7.42 -22.88
N GLY A 55 -8.18 -8.06 -23.59
CA GLY A 55 -8.02 -7.95 -25.05
C GLY A 55 -7.20 -6.74 -25.51
N ARG A 56 -6.53 -6.01 -24.61
CA ARG A 56 -5.58 -4.95 -25.01
C ARG A 56 -4.25 -5.58 -25.41
N ARG A 57 -3.67 -5.09 -26.50
CA ARG A 57 -2.28 -5.39 -26.84
C ARG A 57 -1.43 -4.26 -26.29
N ILE A 58 -0.68 -4.56 -25.23
CA ILE A 58 0.28 -3.67 -24.63
C ILE A 58 1.54 -4.48 -24.31
N SER A 59 2.70 -3.92 -24.62
CA SER A 59 3.99 -4.50 -24.27
C SER A 59 4.32 -4.22 -22.81
N ASP A 60 5.26 -4.98 -22.26
CA ASP A 60 5.69 -4.77 -20.87
C ASP A 60 6.48 -3.43 -20.77
N GLU A 61 7.20 -3.05 -21.83
CA GLU A 61 7.88 -1.74 -21.93
C GLU A 61 6.89 -0.57 -21.92
N GLU A 62 5.77 -0.66 -22.66
CA GLU A 62 4.74 0.39 -22.64
C GLU A 62 4.10 0.55 -21.26
N VAL A 63 3.92 -0.54 -20.52
CA VAL A 63 3.43 -0.48 -19.13
C VAL A 63 4.47 0.19 -18.23
N GLU A 64 5.75 -0.14 -18.40
CA GLU A 64 6.84 0.45 -17.64
C GLU A 64 6.94 1.97 -17.86
N ASP A 65 6.82 2.43 -19.11
CA ASP A 65 6.80 3.85 -19.48
C ASP A 65 5.65 4.59 -18.78
N VAL A 66 4.45 3.99 -18.74
CA VAL A 66 3.28 4.57 -18.06
C VAL A 66 3.52 4.68 -16.55
N LEU A 67 4.11 3.66 -15.93
CA LEU A 67 4.42 3.68 -14.50
C LEU A 67 5.51 4.73 -14.19
N GLU A 68 6.49 4.93 -15.08
CA GLU A 68 7.50 5.98 -14.95
C GLU A 68 6.89 7.37 -15.07
N LEU A 69 6.01 7.57 -16.05
CA LEU A 69 5.27 8.81 -16.21
C LEU A 69 4.39 9.10 -14.99
N HIS A 70 3.73 8.07 -14.43
CA HIS A 70 2.91 8.20 -13.24
C HIS A 70 3.73 8.59 -12.00
N ALA A 71 4.88 7.94 -11.80
CA ALA A 71 5.80 8.30 -10.72
C ALA A 71 6.29 9.75 -10.86
N SER A 72 6.60 10.16 -12.08
CA SER A 72 7.01 11.55 -12.38
C SER A 72 5.89 12.55 -12.08
N TYR A 73 4.64 12.21 -12.42
CA TYR A 73 3.47 13.03 -12.09
C TYR A 73 3.28 13.19 -10.57
N LEU A 74 3.42 12.10 -9.80
CA LEU A 74 3.28 12.15 -8.34
C LEU A 74 4.42 12.94 -7.66
N GLY A 75 5.61 12.98 -8.27
CA GLY A 75 6.75 13.76 -7.79
C GLY A 75 6.74 15.23 -8.24
N ALA A 76 5.88 15.59 -9.19
CA ALA A 76 5.75 16.97 -9.65
C ALA A 76 5.07 17.84 -8.58
N PRO A 77 5.42 19.14 -8.49
CA PRO A 77 4.63 20.08 -7.70
C PRO A 77 3.16 20.04 -8.17
N PRO A 78 2.17 20.22 -7.25
CA PRO A 78 0.77 20.29 -7.63
C PRO A 78 0.59 21.28 -8.79
N PRO A 79 -0.18 20.94 -9.83
CA PRO A 79 -0.44 21.89 -10.91
C PRO A 79 -0.96 23.20 -10.31
N ASP A 80 -0.36 24.32 -10.69
CA ASP A 80 -0.90 25.66 -10.42
C ASP A 80 -2.19 25.81 -11.24
N ASP A 81 -3.29 25.27 -10.72
CA ASP A 81 -4.58 25.24 -11.40
C ASP A 81 -5.27 26.58 -11.13
N PRO A 82 -5.48 27.46 -12.14
CA PRO A 82 -6.17 28.74 -11.94
C PRO A 82 -7.64 28.56 -11.51
N LEU A 83 -8.17 27.33 -11.59
CA LEU A 83 -9.51 26.98 -11.10
C LEU A 83 -9.57 26.72 -9.58
N ALA A 84 -8.44 26.55 -8.90
CA ALA A 84 -8.42 26.35 -7.45
C ALA A 84 -8.87 27.62 -6.69
N ASP A 85 -8.61 28.80 -7.26
CA ASP A 85 -8.96 30.09 -6.66
C ASP A 85 -10.47 30.40 -6.74
N GLU A 86 -11.22 29.78 -7.67
CA GLU A 86 -12.68 29.96 -7.77
C GLU A 86 -13.46 29.06 -6.79
N VAL A 87 -12.81 28.02 -6.24
CA VAL A 87 -13.43 27.02 -5.37
C VAL A 87 -13.19 27.35 -3.87
N GLY A 88 -12.86 28.60 -3.58
CA GLY A 88 -12.38 29.07 -2.28
C GLY A 88 -13.37 29.06 -1.11
N ASP A 89 -14.69 28.93 -1.31
CA ASP A 89 -15.64 29.09 -0.19
C ASP A 89 -16.85 28.12 -0.17
N GLU A 90 -17.09 27.31 -1.22
CA GLU A 90 -18.35 26.54 -1.29
C GLU A 90 -18.27 25.13 -0.69
N TRP A 91 -17.09 24.51 -0.63
CA TRP A 91 -16.92 23.12 -0.14
C TRP A 91 -16.78 23.00 1.39
N ALA A 92 -16.80 24.12 2.11
CA ALA A 92 -16.78 24.14 3.57
C ALA A 92 -18.15 23.87 4.23
N LYS A 93 -19.24 23.73 3.45
CA LYS A 93 -20.50 23.23 3.97
C LYS A 93 -20.50 21.71 3.96
N PRO A 94 -20.58 21.02 5.11
CA PRO A 94 -20.90 19.60 5.10
C PRO A 94 -22.28 19.45 4.45
N ALA A 95 -22.32 18.89 3.24
CA ALA A 95 -23.56 18.45 2.62
C ALA A 95 -24.23 17.51 3.63
N ALA A 96 -25.40 17.90 4.12
CA ALA A 96 -26.20 17.03 4.98
C ALA A 96 -26.47 15.75 4.20
N VAL A 97 -25.81 14.66 4.59
CA VAL A 97 -26.03 13.34 4.01
C VAL A 97 -27.52 13.03 4.20
N PRO A 98 -28.33 12.85 3.14
CA PRO A 98 -29.69 12.42 3.31
C PRO A 98 -29.66 11.04 3.97
N ARG A 99 -30.23 10.96 5.17
CA ARG A 99 -30.36 9.71 5.93
C ARG A 99 -30.99 8.67 5.00
N PRO A 100 -30.37 7.50 4.79
CA PRO A 100 -30.98 6.47 3.97
C PRO A 100 -32.35 6.11 4.57
N LEU A 101 -33.39 6.21 3.75
CA LEU A 101 -34.70 5.60 4.02
C LEU A 101 -34.43 4.11 4.27
N GLY A 102 -34.65 3.67 5.51
CA GLY A 102 -34.51 2.26 5.87
C GLY A 102 -35.36 1.37 4.97
N PRO A 103 -34.99 0.09 4.80
CA PRO A 103 -35.77 -0.83 3.99
C PRO A 103 -37.20 -0.91 4.52
N ALA A 104 -38.16 -0.69 3.63
CA ALA A 104 -39.55 -0.98 3.88
C ALA A 104 -39.66 -2.43 4.37
N THR A 105 -40.28 -2.58 5.53
CA THR A 105 -40.64 -3.86 6.13
C THR A 105 -41.62 -4.59 5.21
N ASP A 106 -41.12 -5.49 4.38
CA ASP A 106 -41.88 -6.67 3.95
C ASP A 106 -41.35 -7.86 4.74
N GLN A 107 -42.04 -8.13 5.85
CA GLN A 107 -41.82 -9.26 6.73
C GLN A 107 -42.75 -10.41 6.27
N PRO A 108 -42.29 -11.40 5.50
CA PRO A 108 -42.99 -12.67 5.41
C PRO A 108 -42.78 -13.44 6.71
N SER A 109 -43.85 -13.51 7.49
CA SER A 109 -43.99 -14.34 8.68
C SER A 109 -43.81 -15.82 8.33
N GLY A 110 -42.73 -16.43 8.82
CA GLY A 110 -42.46 -17.85 8.62
C GLY A 110 -41.16 -18.29 9.27
N ALA A 111 -41.18 -18.46 10.59
CA ALA A 111 -40.26 -19.34 11.32
C ALA A 111 -41.14 -20.41 12.01
N PRO A 112 -40.61 -21.57 12.46
CA PRO A 112 -39.19 -21.94 12.56
C PRO A 112 -38.89 -23.35 12.03
N ASP A 113 -37.63 -23.66 11.71
CA ASP A 113 -37.06 -24.90 12.26
C ASP A 113 -35.54 -24.85 12.40
N GLN A 114 -35.09 -25.62 13.37
CA GLN A 114 -33.84 -25.53 14.09
C GLN A 114 -32.67 -26.23 13.39
N ALA A 115 -31.47 -25.87 13.86
CA ALA A 115 -30.35 -26.75 14.18
C ALA A 115 -29.10 -26.75 13.27
N ALA A 116 -27.97 -26.75 13.99
CA ALA A 116 -26.68 -27.39 13.69
C ALA A 116 -25.58 -26.58 12.95
N THR A 117 -24.81 -25.84 13.75
CA THR A 117 -23.33 -25.86 13.70
C THR A 117 -22.83 -27.21 14.29
N PRO A 118 -21.64 -27.79 13.99
CA PRO A 118 -20.50 -27.36 13.14
C PRO A 118 -19.99 -28.45 12.15
N ALA A 119 -19.11 -28.08 11.20
CA ALA A 119 -18.08 -29.02 10.73
C ALA A 119 -16.83 -28.29 10.20
N ARG A 120 -15.74 -28.40 10.97
CA ARG A 120 -14.36 -28.16 10.53
C ARG A 120 -14.05 -29.05 9.33
N LEU A 121 -13.67 -28.47 8.19
CA LEU A 121 -13.00 -29.21 7.13
C LEU A 121 -11.49 -29.23 7.39
N ARG A 122 -11.01 -30.46 7.56
CA ARG A 122 -9.62 -30.91 7.69
C ARG A 122 -8.91 -30.75 6.34
N PRO A 123 -7.64 -30.27 6.27
CA PRO A 123 -6.89 -30.29 5.02
C PRO A 123 -6.49 -31.74 4.64
N PRO A 124 -6.45 -32.07 3.34
CA PRO A 124 -6.07 -33.40 2.87
C PRO A 124 -4.59 -33.68 3.12
N SER A 125 -4.33 -34.86 3.68
CA SER A 125 -2.99 -35.43 3.88
C SER A 125 -2.32 -35.72 2.53
N ALA A 126 -1.11 -35.21 2.34
CA ALA A 126 -0.25 -35.58 1.23
C ALA A 126 0.18 -37.04 1.37
N ASP A 127 -0.20 -37.86 0.39
CA ASP A 127 0.31 -39.21 0.21
C ASP A 127 1.68 -39.12 -0.46
N VAL A 128 2.74 -39.31 0.33
CA VAL A 128 4.10 -39.54 -0.15
C VAL A 128 4.25 -41.04 -0.36
N SER A 129 4.00 -41.47 -1.59
CA SER A 129 4.33 -42.82 -2.06
C SER A 129 5.31 -42.78 -3.23
N ARG A 130 6.50 -43.30 -2.93
CA ARG A 130 7.66 -43.70 -3.75
C ARG A 130 7.40 -44.09 -5.22
N SER A 131 8.37 -43.75 -6.06
CA SER A 131 9.04 -44.68 -7.00
C SER A 131 10.39 -44.06 -7.40
N ARG A 132 11.49 -44.61 -6.88
CA ARG A 132 12.47 -45.49 -7.56
C ARG A 132 13.47 -44.71 -8.41
#